data_AF-A0A958BEI8-F1
#
_entry.id   AF-A0A958BEI8-F1
#
_cell.length_a   1.000
_cell.length_b   1.000
_cell.length_c   1.000
_cell.angle_alpha   90.00
_cell.angle_beta   90.00
_cell.angle_gamma   90.00
#
_symmetry.space_group_name_H-M   'P 1'
#
loop_
_entity.id
_entity.type
_entity.pdbx_description
1 polymer ?
#
loop_
_entity_poly.entity_id
_entity_poly.type
_entity_poly.pdbx_seq_one_letter_code
_entity_poly.pdbx_strand_id
1 'polypeptide(L)' 'MSSRRPIMDQAEVIVIGLGGVGAFALRALSQIGVDALGLERFAPGHDRGSSHGGTRVFRHAYFEHPDYVPLLRFSSDDFG' A
#
# COMPACT_ATOMS: atom_id res chain seq x y z
N MET A 1 -11.00 -29.27 17.09
CA MET A 1 -11.21 -28.01 16.33
C MET A 1 -10.76 -26.84 17.19
N SER A 2 -9.52 -26.39 16.99
CA SER A 2 -9.01 -25.08 17.41
C SER A 2 -7.60 -24.97 16.82
N SER A 3 -7.51 -24.53 15.56
CA SER A 3 -6.21 -24.17 14.97
C SER A 3 -5.77 -22.87 15.66
N ARG A 4 -4.86 -22.98 16.63
CA ARG A 4 -4.09 -21.83 17.09
C ARG A 4 -3.33 -21.31 15.87
N ARG A 5 -3.68 -20.11 15.39
CA ARG A 5 -2.82 -19.37 14.44
C ARG A 5 -1.42 -19.33 15.07
N PRO A 6 -0.40 -19.94 14.44
CA PRO A 6 0.94 -19.90 15.02
C PRO A 6 1.36 -18.45 15.17
N ILE A 7 2.16 -18.18 16.19
CA ILE A 7 2.94 -16.95 16.28
C ILE A 7 3.64 -16.79 14.90
N MET A 8 3.56 -15.61 14.29
CA MET A 8 4.12 -15.28 12.97
C MET A 8 5.64 -15.42 12.96
N ASP A 9 6.15 -16.65 12.93
CA ASP A 9 7.59 -16.87 12.82
C ASP A 9 8.08 -16.62 11.39
N GLN A 10 7.20 -16.74 10.38
CA GLN A 10 7.51 -16.51 8.97
C GLN A 10 6.30 -15.89 8.26
N ALA A 11 6.50 -14.79 7.54
CA ALA A 11 5.55 -14.27 6.55
C ALA A 11 6.12 -14.57 5.15
N GLU A 12 5.26 -14.82 4.16
CA GLU A 12 5.69 -15.01 2.78
C GLU A 12 6.25 -13.69 2.20
N VAL A 13 5.59 -12.58 2.53
CA VAL A 13 6.01 -11.24 2.12
C VAL A 13 6.02 -10.30 3.32
N ILE A 14 7.09 -9.50 3.44
CA ILE A 14 7.15 -8.42 4.43
C ILE A 14 7.18 -7.08 3.69
N VAL A 15 6.22 -6.21 4.02
CA VAL A 15 6.18 -4.82 3.54
C VAL A 15 6.78 -3.92 4.61
N ILE A 16 7.93 -3.32 4.30
CA ILE A 16 8.63 -2.40 5.20
C ILE A 16 8.25 -0.96 4.86
N GLY A 17 7.59 -0.28 5.80
CA GLY A 17 6.98 1.03 5.65
C GLY A 17 5.54 0.92 5.18
N LEU A 18 4.60 1.44 5.96
CA LEU A 18 3.16 1.47 5.66
C LEU A 18 2.65 2.89 5.44
N GLY A 19 3.45 3.71 4.75
CA GLY A 19 2.99 4.93 4.11
C GLY A 19 2.04 4.65 2.94
N GLY A 20 1.74 5.66 2.12
CA GLY A 20 0.78 5.54 1.02
C GLY A 20 0.97 4.29 0.14
N VAL A 21 2.18 4.10 -0.42
CA VAL A 21 2.44 2.96 -1.32
C VAL A 21 2.44 1.62 -0.57
N GLY A 22 3.10 1.54 0.60
CA GLY A 22 3.24 0.30 1.35
C GLY A 22 1.92 -0.25 1.89
N ALA A 23 1.03 0.65 2.36
CA ALA A 23 -0.30 0.25 2.80
C ALA A 23 -1.15 -0.31 1.64
N PHE A 24 -1.05 0.29 0.44
CA PHE A 24 -1.71 -0.24 -0.76
C PHE A 24 -1.14 -1.59 -1.20
N ALA A 25 0.18 -1.76 -1.15
CA ALA A 25 0.82 -3.04 -1.46
C ALA A 25 0.35 -4.14 -0.49
N LEU A 26 0.31 -3.87 0.82
CA LEU A 26 -0.17 -4.81 1.82
C LEU A 26 -1.65 -5.19 1.61
N ARG A 27 -2.51 -4.21 1.28
CA ARG A 27 -3.91 -4.46 0.90
C ARG A 27 -4.00 -5.40 -0.30
N ALA A 28 -3.27 -5.09 -1.38
CA ALA A 28 -3.32 -5.89 -2.60
C ALA A 28 -2.86 -7.34 -2.35
N LEU A 29 -1.77 -7.53 -1.60
CA LEU A 29 -1.28 -8.86 -1.19
C LEU A 29 -2.34 -9.61 -0.37
N SER A 30 -2.95 -8.93 0.60
CA SER A 30 -4.01 -9.53 1.43
C SER A 30 -5.24 -9.93 0.61
N GLN A 31 -5.63 -9.15 -0.40
CA GLN A 31 -6.79 -9.43 -1.26
C GLN A 31 -6.60 -10.69 -2.12
N ILE A 32 -5.36 -11.00 -2.51
CA ILE A 32 -5.03 -12.23 -3.26
C ILE A 32 -4.65 -13.41 -2.34
N GLY A 33 -4.79 -13.25 -1.02
CA GLY A 33 -4.59 -14.32 -0.04
C GLY A 33 -3.14 -14.61 0.32
N VAL A 34 -2.20 -13.70 0.01
CA VAL A 34 -0.80 -13.82 0.42
C VAL A 34 -0.66 -13.57 1.92
N ASP A 35 0.14 -14.40 2.59
CA ASP A 35 0.51 -14.19 3.99
C ASP A 35 1.55 -13.07 4.09
N ALA A 36 1.05 -11.84 4.21
CA ALA A 36 1.86 -10.63 4.22
C ALA A 36 1.86 -9.93 5.58
N LEU A 37 3.05 -9.54 6.04
CA LEU A 37 3.27 -8.76 7.25
C LEU A 37 3.68 -7.33 6.92
N GLY A 38 2.93 -6.35 7.42
CA GLY A 38 3.29 -4.94 7.34
C GLY A 38 4.04 -4.46 8.56
N LEU A 39 5.17 -3.77 8.36
CA LEU A 39 5.95 -3.14 9.43
C LEU A 39 6.02 -1.64 9.21
N GLU A 40 5.60 -0.85 10.19
CA GLU A 40 5.73 0.60 10.18
C GLU A 40 6.38 1.07 11.48
N ARG A 41 7.31 2.02 11.38
CA ARG A 41 8.04 2.56 12.52
C ARG A 41 7.13 3.40 13.42
N PHE A 42 6.14 4.06 12.85
CA PHE A 42 5.26 5.00 13.52
C PHE A 42 3.79 4.57 13.51
N ALA A 43 2.91 5.34 14.15
CA ALA A 43 1.47 5.10 14.03
C ALA A 43 0.98 5.47 12.61
N PRO A 44 0.00 4.74 12.03
CA PRO A 44 -0.60 5.12 10.75
C PRO A 44 -1.06 6.58 10.73
N GLY A 45 -0.80 7.28 9.62
CA GLY A 45 -1.18 8.69 9.46
C GLY A 45 -0.27 9.70 10.16
N HIS A 46 0.90 9.29 10.66
CA HIS A 46 1.89 10.19 11.25
C HIS A 46 2.39 11.27 10.27
N ASP A 47 2.92 12.36 10.83
CA ASP A 47 3.47 13.53 10.14
C ASP A 47 4.97 13.42 9.80
N ARG A 48 5.57 12.25 10.05
CA ARG A 48 7.01 11.98 9.84
C ARG A 48 7.34 11.28 8.51
N GLY A 49 6.44 11.33 7.52
CA GLY A 49 6.60 10.69 6.21
C GLY A 49 5.94 11.49 5.09
N SER A 50 6.04 11.05 3.83
CA SER A 50 5.54 11.83 2.68
C SER A 50 4.03 11.75 2.43
N SER A 51 3.26 11.13 3.34
CA SER A 51 1.81 10.91 3.18
C SER A 51 0.93 11.84 4.03
N HIS A 52 1.50 12.67 4.91
CA HIS A 52 0.76 13.61 5.76
C HIS A 52 0.21 14.82 4.98
N GLY A 53 -0.56 15.70 5.62
CA GLY A 53 -1.01 16.96 4.99
C GLY A 53 -2.38 16.88 4.29
N GLY A 54 -3.19 15.88 4.64
CA GLY A 54 -4.64 15.85 4.42
C GLY A 54 -5.12 15.55 3.00
N THR A 55 -4.51 16.13 1.98
CA THR A 55 -4.95 15.98 0.57
C THR A 55 -3.78 15.77 -0.38
N ARG A 56 -4.07 15.18 -1.55
CA ARG A 56 -3.11 14.98 -2.64
C ARG A 56 -3.77 15.30 -3.98
N VAL A 57 -2.98 15.85 -4.90
CA VAL A 57 -3.43 16.14 -6.26
C VAL A 57 -3.30 14.87 -7.11
N PHE A 58 -4.36 14.53 -7.82
CA PHE A 58 -4.42 13.46 -8.80
C PHE A 58 -4.78 14.06 -10.17
N ARG A 59 -3.96 13.83 -11.21
CA ARG A 59 -4.08 14.50 -12.52
C ARG A 59 -4.17 13.51 -13.65
N HIS A 60 -5.07 13.75 -14.61
CA HIS A 60 -5.09 12.96 -15.84
C HIS A 60 -4.14 13.48 -16.92
N ALA A 61 -3.94 14.79 -16.97
CA ALA A 61 -2.99 15.41 -17.89
C ALA A 61 -1.58 15.40 -17.26
N TYR A 62 -0.77 14.42 -17.70
CA TYR A 62 0.65 14.32 -17.41
C TYR A 62 1.45 14.73 -18.65
N PHE A 63 2.38 15.68 -18.47
CA PHE A 63 3.35 16.10 -19.49
C PHE A 63 4.73 15.52 -19.22
N GLU A 64 4.93 14.90 -18.05
CA GLU A 64 6.19 14.40 -17.55
C GLU A 64 6.72 13.21 -18.37
N HIS A 65 5.86 12.22 -18.67
CA HIS A 65 6.15 11.14 -19.62
C HIS A 65 4.86 10.38 -19.98
N PRO A 66 4.66 9.93 -21.25
CA PRO A 66 3.47 9.17 -21.63
C PRO A 66 3.27 7.87 -20.84
N ASP A 67 4.33 7.24 -20.32
CA ASP A 67 4.26 6.01 -19.54
C ASP A 67 3.52 6.16 -18.20
N TYR A 68 3.29 7.39 -17.73
CA TYR A 68 2.45 7.62 -16.56
C TYR A 68 0.96 7.44 -16.85
N VAL A 69 0.53 7.55 -18.12
CA VAL A 69 -0.89 7.46 -18.48
C VAL A 69 -1.48 6.06 -18.24
N PRO A 70 -0.82 4.94 -18.59
CA PRO A 70 -1.31 3.61 -18.22
C PRO A 70 -1.40 3.39 -16.70
N LEU A 71 -0.37 3.81 -15.95
CA LEU A 71 -0.34 3.66 -14.49
C LEU A 71 -1.45 4.48 -13.81
N LEU A 72 -1.69 5.69 -14.30
CA LEU A 72 -2.79 6.54 -13.88
C LEU A 72 -4.14 5.85 -14.08
N ARG A 73 -4.40 5.31 -15.27
CA ARG A 73 -5.70 4.66 -15.57
C ARG A 73 -5.95 3.47 -14.65
N PHE A 74 -4.93 2.62 -14.46
CA PHE A 74 -5.00 1.52 -13.51
C PHE A 74 -5.32 2.01 -12.10
N SER A 75 -4.66 3.08 -11.65
CA SER A 75 -4.92 3.66 -10.34
C SER A 75 -6.34 4.21 -10.21
N SER A 76 -6.86 4.91 -11.23
CA SER A 76 -8.23 5.44 -11.21
C SER A 76 -9.27 4.34 -11.06
N ASP A 77 -9.05 3.19 -11.69
CA ASP A 77 -9.97 2.04 -11.64
C ASP A 77 -9.93 1.32 -10.27
N ASP A 78 -8.79 1.27 -9.57
CA ASP A 78 -8.70 0.68 -8.21
C ASP A 78 -9.27 1.58 -7.11
N PHE A 79 -9.26 2.91 -7.32
CA PHE A 79 -9.86 3.88 -6.39
C PHE A 79 -11.37 4.10 -6.60
N GLY A 80 -11.90 3.75 -7.78
CA GLY A 80 -13.27 4.00 -8.22
C GLY A 80 -14.31 3.01 -7.72
#